data_AF-W0ECL6-F1
#
_entry.id   AF-W0ECL6-F1
#
_cell.length_a   1.000
_cell.length_b   1.000
_cell.length_c   1.000
_cell.angle_alpha   90.00
_cell.angle_beta   90.00
_cell.angle_gamma   90.00
#
_symmetry.space_group_name_H-M   'P 1'
#
loop_
_entity.id
_entity.type
_entity.pdbx_description
1 polymer ?
#
loop_
_entity_poly.entity_id
_entity_poly.type
_entity_poly.pdbx_seq_one_letter_code
_entity_poly.pdbx_strand_id
1 'polypeptide(L)'
;MLKKECVAMLLAGGQGSRLGCLTRNIAKPAVSFGGKYRIIDFSLSNCSHSNIDTVGVVTQYKPFILNSYIGTGSAWDLDRAFGGVNILPPYMGETEGSWYKGTANAIYQNIDFINHYDPEYVLIISGDHIYKMNYVTLLEFHKEKEAEVTISTLEVPWKEATRFGIMSVDEDYKITKFQEKPYQPESNLASMGVYLFNWSVLKEALIEDEMDEDSEHDFGKNVIPMLLNQGRKLYAYSFQGYWKDVGTIESYYQASMESLRSQESVNLFDPEFRILSNDTVQTPHYVGVDAKIENSLICNGCIVLGKVSNSILAPGVYVGEASEVKDSIVLPHAKIDANTYIEKAIIGEKTEIQSHCLIRPVGKYSSAHSGITVVQDHDIVPQGTVLEAGGLCR
;
A
#
# COMPACT_ATOMS: atom_id res chain seq x y z
N MET A 1 -14.58 22.00 22.94
CA MET A 1 -13.79 20.81 22.55
C MET A 1 -12.77 21.25 21.52
N LEU A 2 -11.56 20.69 21.54
CA LEU A 2 -10.56 20.95 20.51
C LEU A 2 -11.08 20.34 19.20
N LYS A 3 -11.38 21.17 18.20
CA LYS A 3 -11.86 20.73 16.89
C LYS A 3 -10.66 20.42 16.00
N LYS A 4 -10.72 19.34 15.21
CA LYS A 4 -9.75 19.11 14.12
C LYS A 4 -10.32 19.66 12.83
N GLU A 5 -9.48 20.21 11.96
CA GLU A 5 -9.96 20.64 10.64
C GLU A 5 -10.24 19.44 9.74
N CYS A 6 -9.29 18.50 9.69
CA CYS A 6 -9.38 17.27 8.90
C CYS A 6 -9.03 16.04 9.74
N VAL A 7 -9.78 14.96 9.55
CA VAL A 7 -9.47 13.62 10.07
C VAL A 7 -9.25 12.67 8.90
N ALA A 8 -8.15 11.92 8.91
CA ALA A 8 -7.92 10.88 7.91
C ALA A 8 -8.47 9.53 8.40
N MET A 9 -9.14 8.81 7.51
CA MET A 9 -9.56 7.42 7.69
C MET A 9 -8.81 6.55 6.67
N LEU A 10 -7.91 5.72 7.18
CA LEU A 10 -7.04 4.87 6.38
C LEU A 10 -7.65 3.45 6.34
N LEU A 11 -8.12 3.05 5.17
CA LEU A 11 -8.69 1.73 4.92
C LEU A 11 -7.55 0.70 4.77
N ALA A 12 -7.36 -0.13 5.80
CA ALA A 12 -6.29 -1.13 5.88
C ALA A 12 -6.81 -2.59 5.99
N GLY A 13 -8.08 -2.82 5.66
CA GLY A 13 -8.75 -4.12 5.81
C GLY A 13 -8.52 -5.14 4.68
N GLY A 14 -7.86 -4.75 3.59
CA GLY A 14 -7.73 -5.59 2.39
C GLY A 14 -6.90 -6.86 2.60
N GLN A 15 -7.48 -8.03 2.27
CA GLN A 15 -6.78 -9.32 2.32
C GLN A 15 -5.60 -9.40 1.33
N GLY A 16 -5.68 -8.71 0.18
CA GLY A 16 -4.62 -8.74 -0.83
C GLY A 16 -4.37 -10.13 -1.43
N SER A 17 -5.42 -10.92 -1.67
CA SER A 17 -5.34 -12.32 -2.13
C SER A 17 -4.49 -12.53 -3.40
N ARG A 18 -4.42 -11.52 -4.26
CA ARG A 18 -3.62 -11.51 -5.51
C ARG A 18 -2.10 -11.40 -5.30
N LEU A 19 -1.64 -11.14 -4.07
CA LEU A 19 -0.22 -11.22 -3.67
C LEU A 19 0.18 -12.62 -3.18
N GLY A 20 -0.73 -13.60 -3.22
CA GLY A 20 -0.42 -15.01 -2.99
C GLY A 20 0.20 -15.25 -1.62
N CYS A 21 1.41 -15.82 -1.59
CA CYS A 21 2.09 -16.20 -0.35
C CYS A 21 2.57 -14.99 0.48
N LEU A 22 2.79 -13.81 -0.12
CA LEU A 22 3.24 -12.62 0.62
C LEU A 22 2.18 -12.05 1.57
N THR A 23 0.90 -12.31 1.30
CA THR A 23 -0.23 -11.88 2.15
C THR A 23 -0.88 -13.07 2.87
N ARG A 24 -0.24 -14.25 2.85
CA ARG A 24 -0.79 -15.46 3.50
C ARG A 24 -0.96 -15.23 5.00
N ASN A 25 -0.03 -14.53 5.66
CA ASN A 25 -0.03 -14.35 7.12
C ASN A 25 -0.13 -12.89 7.59
N ILE A 26 -0.15 -11.93 6.66
CA ILE A 26 -0.16 -10.50 6.95
C ILE A 26 -1.19 -9.79 6.08
N ALA A 27 -1.71 -8.65 6.56
CA ALA A 27 -2.52 -7.76 5.74
C ALA A 27 -1.66 -7.10 4.65
N LYS A 28 -2.24 -6.79 3.48
CA LYS A 28 -1.52 -6.12 2.37
C LYS A 28 -0.76 -4.86 2.83
N PRO A 29 -1.33 -3.94 3.63
CA PRO A 29 -0.62 -2.75 4.12
C PRO A 29 0.66 -3.06 4.92
N ALA A 30 0.77 -4.26 5.51
CA ALA A 30 1.92 -4.69 6.29
C ALA A 30 3.04 -5.34 5.46
N VAL A 31 2.84 -5.56 4.16
CA VAL A 31 3.86 -6.13 3.27
C VAL A 31 5.04 -5.17 3.18
N SER A 32 6.24 -5.72 3.36
CA SER A 32 7.51 -4.99 3.22
C SER A 32 7.68 -4.44 1.79
N PHE A 33 8.27 -3.26 1.63
CA PHE A 33 8.45 -2.58 0.34
C PHE A 33 9.71 -1.70 0.35
N GLY A 34 10.39 -1.58 -0.79
CA GLY A 34 11.50 -0.63 -0.95
C GLY A 34 12.67 -0.81 0.03
N GLY A 35 12.89 -2.04 0.49
CA GLY A 35 13.95 -2.40 1.44
C GLY A 35 13.48 -2.39 2.90
N LYS A 36 13.20 -1.21 3.46
CA LYS A 36 12.90 -1.07 4.90
C LYS A 36 11.47 -0.68 5.25
N TYR A 37 10.69 -0.26 4.26
CA TYR A 37 9.35 0.28 4.46
C TYR A 37 8.30 -0.83 4.46
N ARG A 38 7.09 -0.49 4.89
CA ARG A 38 5.86 -1.21 4.57
C ARG A 38 4.96 -0.34 3.70
N ILE A 39 4.01 -0.96 3.01
CA ILE A 39 3.10 -0.22 2.11
C ILE A 39 2.34 0.89 2.86
N ILE A 40 1.90 0.62 4.10
CA ILE A 40 1.17 1.60 4.91
C ILE A 40 1.98 2.88 5.23
N ASP A 41 3.31 2.79 5.24
CA ASP A 41 4.21 3.89 5.60
C ASP A 41 4.02 5.09 4.68
N PHE A 42 3.71 4.85 3.41
CA PHE A 42 3.48 5.90 2.42
C PHE A 42 2.27 6.74 2.78
N SER A 43 1.12 6.10 3.05
CA SER A 43 -0.11 6.80 3.42
C SER A 43 0.02 7.54 4.76
N LEU A 44 0.67 6.93 5.77
CA LEU A 44 0.89 7.59 7.07
C LEU A 44 1.88 8.75 6.97
N SER A 45 2.95 8.61 6.18
CA SER A 45 3.89 9.70 5.91
C SER A 45 3.21 10.86 5.19
N ASN A 46 2.35 10.57 4.22
CA ASN A 46 1.57 11.59 3.52
C ASN A 46 0.68 12.36 4.51
N CYS A 47 0.04 11.70 5.47
CA CYS A 47 -0.74 12.40 6.51
C CYS A 47 0.13 13.33 7.35
N SER A 48 1.28 12.82 7.84
CA SER A 48 2.23 13.59 8.65
C SER A 48 2.74 14.84 7.91
N HIS A 49 3.24 14.68 6.68
CA HIS A 49 3.71 15.79 5.85
C HIS A 49 2.61 16.78 5.46
N SER A 50 1.35 16.36 5.52
CA SER A 50 0.18 17.20 5.23
C SER A 50 -0.42 17.85 6.47
N ASN A 51 0.24 17.74 7.64
CA ASN A 51 -0.26 18.19 8.94
C ASN A 51 -1.63 17.59 9.34
N ILE A 52 -1.96 16.40 8.82
CA ILE A 52 -3.14 15.64 9.23
C ILE A 52 -2.70 14.71 10.36
N ASP A 53 -2.87 15.20 11.58
CA ASP A 53 -2.33 14.55 12.79
C ASP A 53 -3.31 13.60 13.50
N THR A 54 -4.53 13.46 13.00
CA THR A 54 -5.54 12.50 13.50
C THR A 54 -5.87 11.49 12.41
N VAL A 55 -5.55 10.21 12.64
CA VAL A 55 -5.71 9.14 11.67
C VAL A 55 -6.42 7.94 12.29
N GLY A 56 -7.58 7.57 11.78
CA GLY A 56 -8.25 6.31 12.09
C GLY A 56 -7.83 5.22 11.12
N VAL A 57 -7.10 4.20 11.59
CA VAL A 57 -6.66 3.07 10.77
C VAL A 57 -7.66 1.93 10.91
N VAL A 58 -8.46 1.73 9.87
CA VAL A 58 -9.55 0.75 9.84
C VAL A 58 -8.99 -0.61 9.44
N THR A 59 -8.96 -1.54 10.39
CA THR A 59 -8.36 -2.88 10.21
C THR A 59 -9.41 -3.96 10.31
N GLN A 60 -9.23 -5.07 9.59
CA GLN A 60 -10.20 -6.18 9.59
C GLN A 60 -9.47 -7.52 9.51
N TYR A 61 -8.70 -7.74 8.45
CA TYR A 61 -7.98 -9.00 8.22
C TYR A 61 -6.61 -9.03 8.92
N LYS A 62 -6.34 -10.10 9.69
CA LYS A 62 -5.04 -10.38 10.36
C LYS A 62 -4.34 -9.15 10.95
N PRO A 63 -5.01 -8.38 11.85
CA PRO A 63 -4.53 -7.06 12.23
C PRO A 63 -3.30 -7.09 13.16
N PHE A 64 -3.00 -8.22 13.83
CA PHE A 64 -1.97 -8.26 14.88
C PHE A 64 -0.60 -7.68 14.47
N ILE A 65 -0.06 -8.11 13.33
CA ILE A 65 1.25 -7.65 12.85
C ILE A 65 1.20 -6.18 12.43
N LEU A 66 0.10 -5.74 11.82
CA LEU A 66 -0.08 -4.35 11.43
C LEU A 66 -0.24 -3.44 12.65
N ASN A 67 -1.06 -3.84 13.62
CA ASN A 67 -1.30 -3.12 14.86
C ASN A 67 -0.02 -2.97 15.68
N SER A 68 0.74 -4.06 15.81
CA SER A 68 2.03 -4.03 16.52
C SER A 68 3.05 -3.15 15.81
N TYR A 69 3.03 -3.10 14.48
CA TYR A 69 3.90 -2.24 13.69
C TYR A 69 3.51 -0.76 13.81
N ILE A 70 2.22 -0.44 13.75
CA ILE A 70 1.75 0.94 13.94
C ILE A 70 2.08 1.44 15.35
N GLY A 71 1.87 0.59 16.37
CA GLY A 71 2.17 0.93 17.76
C GLY A 71 1.47 2.21 18.21
N THR A 72 2.23 3.20 18.66
CA THR A 72 1.72 4.53 19.06
C THR A 72 1.61 5.52 17.90
N GLY A 73 2.08 5.17 16.70
CA GLY A 73 2.20 6.12 15.58
C GLY A 73 3.42 7.05 15.64
N SER A 74 4.29 6.92 16.66
CA SER A 74 5.45 7.80 16.87
C SER A 74 6.42 7.85 15.69
N ALA A 75 6.56 6.75 14.95
CA ALA A 75 7.41 6.70 13.75
C ALA A 75 6.98 7.71 12.66
N TRP A 76 5.73 8.16 12.67
CA TRP A 76 5.17 9.12 11.73
C TRP A 76 4.83 10.49 12.37
N ASP A 77 5.29 10.77 13.61
CA ASP A 77 4.87 11.95 14.41
C ASP A 77 3.35 11.98 14.72
N LEU A 78 2.73 10.80 14.84
CA LEU A 78 1.30 10.64 15.07
C LEU A 78 0.98 10.06 16.45
N ASP A 79 1.83 10.29 17.46
CA ASP A 79 1.65 9.87 18.85
C ASP A 79 1.13 10.99 19.77
N ARG A 80 0.23 11.83 19.24
CA ARG A 80 -0.28 13.02 19.92
C ARG A 80 -1.32 12.66 20.99
N ALA A 81 -1.31 13.42 22.11
CA ALA A 81 -2.28 13.26 23.18
C ALA A 81 -3.73 13.57 22.76
N PHE A 82 -3.92 14.47 21.78
CA PHE A 82 -5.21 14.77 21.17
C PHE A 82 -5.12 14.62 19.64
N GLY A 83 -5.64 13.51 19.13
CA GLY A 83 -5.46 13.05 17.76
C GLY A 83 -4.63 11.77 17.72
N GLY A 84 -3.64 11.73 16.84
CA GLY A 84 -2.75 10.61 16.65
C GLY A 84 -3.35 9.46 15.83
N VAL A 85 -2.61 8.36 15.72
CA VAL A 85 -3.09 7.14 15.08
C VAL A 85 -3.92 6.32 16.05
N ASN A 86 -5.14 6.00 15.64
CA ASN A 86 -6.04 5.12 16.37
C ASN A 86 -6.38 3.92 15.49
N ILE A 87 -6.18 2.71 16.03
CA ILE A 87 -6.53 1.48 15.33
C ILE A 87 -8.01 1.18 15.60
N LEU A 88 -8.78 1.02 14.52
CA LEU A 88 -10.22 0.84 14.54
C LEU A 88 -10.55 -0.56 14.00
N PRO A 89 -10.55 -1.60 14.86
CA PRO A 89 -11.03 -2.92 14.49
C PRO A 89 -12.57 -2.95 14.45
N PRO A 90 -13.19 -3.92 13.77
CA PRO A 90 -14.62 -4.16 13.91
C PRO A 90 -14.92 -4.50 15.38
N TYR A 91 -15.96 -3.88 15.93
CA TYR A 91 -16.40 -4.13 17.29
C TYR A 91 -17.77 -4.80 17.30
N MET A 92 -18.00 -5.65 18.30
CA MET A 92 -19.28 -6.36 18.46
C MET A 92 -20.31 -5.41 19.07
N GLY A 93 -21.42 -5.17 18.35
CA GLY A 93 -22.64 -4.61 18.94
C GLY A 93 -23.44 -5.68 19.71
N GLU A 94 -24.60 -5.29 20.26
CA GLU A 94 -25.47 -6.21 21.04
C GLU A 94 -26.11 -7.34 20.19
N THR A 95 -26.12 -7.20 18.85
CA THR A 95 -26.71 -8.17 17.92
C THR A 95 -25.68 -8.62 16.88
N GLU A 96 -25.03 -9.75 17.16
CA GLU A 96 -24.13 -10.53 16.29
C GLU A 96 -22.84 -9.85 15.76
N GLY A 97 -21.79 -10.66 15.58
CA GLY A 97 -20.48 -10.20 15.12
C GLY A 97 -20.50 -9.83 13.64
N SER A 98 -20.47 -8.54 13.32
CA SER A 98 -20.45 -8.08 11.93
C SER A 98 -19.03 -7.67 11.52
N TRP A 99 -18.46 -8.44 10.60
CA TRP A 99 -17.35 -7.98 9.77
C TRP A 99 -17.79 -6.72 9.00
N TYR A 100 -16.87 -5.81 8.66
CA TYR A 100 -17.25 -4.70 7.78
C TYR A 100 -17.79 -5.26 6.46
N LYS A 101 -19.01 -4.84 6.10
CA LYS A 101 -19.73 -5.31 4.91
C LYS A 101 -19.08 -4.81 3.62
N GLY A 102 -18.48 -3.62 3.70
CA GLY A 102 -17.80 -2.94 2.60
C GLY A 102 -16.98 -1.76 3.11
N THR A 103 -16.31 -1.06 2.18
CA THR A 103 -15.41 0.07 2.52
C THR A 103 -16.13 1.25 3.15
N ALA A 104 -17.37 1.55 2.73
CA ALA A 104 -18.20 2.61 3.30
C ALA A 104 -18.74 2.20 4.67
N ASN A 105 -19.25 0.97 4.81
CA ASN A 105 -19.71 0.44 6.11
C ASN A 105 -18.61 0.48 7.18
N ALA A 106 -17.35 0.28 6.79
CA ALA A 106 -16.22 0.38 7.71
C ALA A 106 -16.03 1.78 8.31
N ILE A 107 -16.37 2.83 7.55
CA ILE A 107 -16.37 4.22 8.04
C ILE A 107 -17.65 4.51 8.82
N TYR A 108 -18.80 4.00 8.36
CA TYR A 108 -20.09 4.13 9.05
C TYR A 108 -20.01 3.61 10.49
N GLN A 109 -19.47 2.40 10.69
CA GLN A 109 -19.28 1.83 12.02
C GLN A 109 -18.34 2.67 12.89
N ASN A 110 -17.52 3.55 12.32
CA ASN A 110 -16.60 4.40 13.08
C ASN A 110 -17.01 5.87 13.08
N ILE A 111 -18.29 6.19 12.83
CA ILE A 111 -18.82 7.56 12.87
C ILE A 111 -18.55 8.23 14.23
N ASP A 112 -18.63 7.50 15.34
CA ASP A 112 -18.40 8.05 16.68
C ASP A 112 -16.96 8.51 16.89
N PHE A 113 -15.99 7.79 16.32
CA PHE A 113 -14.59 8.22 16.31
C PHE A 113 -14.44 9.55 15.57
N ILE A 114 -15.09 9.70 14.42
CA ILE A 114 -15.02 10.94 13.62
C ILE A 114 -15.75 12.07 14.36
N ASN A 115 -16.96 11.83 14.87
CA ASN A 115 -17.74 12.80 15.64
C ASN A 115 -16.98 13.32 16.87
N HIS A 116 -16.17 12.47 17.52
CA HIS A 116 -15.38 12.87 18.69
C HIS A 116 -14.46 14.07 18.40
N TYR A 117 -13.89 14.14 17.19
CA TYR A 117 -13.00 15.22 16.77
C TYR A 117 -13.71 16.38 16.06
N ASP A 118 -15.01 16.22 15.76
CA ASP A 118 -15.88 17.19 15.09
C ASP A 118 -15.24 17.86 13.86
N PRO A 119 -14.74 17.09 12.87
CA PRO A 119 -14.00 17.68 11.77
C PRO A 119 -14.87 18.40 10.75
N GLU A 120 -14.27 19.33 10.01
CA GLU A 120 -14.89 19.92 8.83
C GLU A 120 -14.77 18.98 7.64
N TYR A 121 -13.60 18.34 7.50
CA TYR A 121 -13.27 17.48 6.39
C TYR A 121 -12.87 16.09 6.85
N VAL A 122 -13.23 15.08 6.06
CA VAL A 122 -12.77 13.70 6.26
C VAL A 122 -12.03 13.24 5.01
N LEU A 123 -10.79 12.83 5.20
CA LEU A 123 -9.95 12.29 4.14
C LEU A 123 -9.98 10.75 4.21
N ILE A 124 -10.57 10.10 3.22
CA ILE A 124 -10.53 8.65 3.06
C ILE A 124 -9.33 8.28 2.18
N ILE A 125 -8.45 7.42 2.67
CA ILE A 125 -7.27 6.93 1.93
C ILE A 125 -7.14 5.43 2.01
N SER A 126 -6.56 4.83 0.98
CA SER A 126 -6.16 3.43 1.03
C SER A 126 -4.80 3.24 1.70
N GLY A 127 -4.68 2.17 2.50
CA GLY A 127 -3.42 1.75 3.13
C GLY A 127 -2.53 0.89 2.25
N ASP A 128 -2.90 0.65 0.99
CA ASP A 128 -2.31 -0.40 0.15
C ASP A 128 -1.75 0.07 -1.21
N HIS A 129 -1.58 1.39 -1.37
CA HIS A 129 -1.02 2.04 -2.55
C HIS A 129 0.34 2.68 -2.24
N ILE A 130 1.22 2.75 -3.25
CA ILE A 130 2.53 3.41 -3.16
C ILE A 130 2.49 4.74 -3.90
N TYR A 131 2.59 5.85 -3.17
CA TYR A 131 2.59 7.21 -3.71
C TYR A 131 3.05 8.23 -2.66
N LYS A 132 3.44 9.42 -3.13
CA LYS A 132 3.70 10.58 -2.28
C LYS A 132 2.74 11.69 -2.66
N MET A 133 1.96 12.16 -1.70
CA MET A 133 0.99 13.22 -1.95
C MET A 133 0.92 14.13 -0.73
N ASN A 134 1.04 15.43 -0.99
CA ASN A 134 0.70 16.45 0.00
C ASN A 134 -0.81 16.70 -0.08
N TYR A 135 -1.56 16.26 0.92
CA TYR A 135 -3.01 16.44 0.99
C TYR A 135 -3.41 17.89 1.26
N VAL A 136 -2.49 18.78 1.64
CA VAL A 136 -2.78 20.21 1.79
C VAL A 136 -3.27 20.79 0.45
N THR A 137 -2.62 20.45 -0.66
CA THR A 137 -3.01 20.96 -1.98
C THR A 137 -4.36 20.39 -2.44
N LEU A 138 -4.67 19.15 -2.06
CA LEU A 138 -5.99 18.54 -2.27
C LEU A 138 -7.08 19.27 -1.46
N LEU A 139 -6.78 19.60 -0.20
CA LEU A 139 -7.70 20.33 0.68
C LEU A 139 -7.92 21.77 0.20
N GLU A 140 -6.88 22.45 -0.26
CA GLU A 140 -6.97 23.78 -0.87
C GLU A 140 -7.84 23.76 -2.12
N PHE A 141 -7.64 22.81 -3.02
CA PHE A 141 -8.46 22.64 -4.22
C PHE A 141 -9.94 22.36 -3.86
N HIS A 142 -10.18 21.49 -2.88
CA HIS A 142 -11.53 21.17 -2.39
C HIS A 142 -12.27 22.43 -1.90
N LYS A 143 -11.56 23.29 -1.16
CA LYS A 143 -12.09 24.58 -0.68
C LYS A 143 -12.31 25.58 -1.81
N GLU A 144 -11.35 25.71 -2.73
CA GLU A 144 -11.44 26.64 -3.86
C GLU A 144 -12.66 26.34 -4.75
N LYS A 145 -12.94 25.07 -5.00
CA LYS A 145 -14.09 24.63 -5.80
C LYS A 145 -15.41 24.62 -5.03
N GLU A 146 -15.39 24.92 -3.73
CA GLU A 146 -16.53 24.70 -2.82
C GLU A 146 -17.12 23.30 -3.00
N ALA A 147 -16.24 22.31 -3.16
CA ALA A 147 -16.64 20.93 -3.41
C ALA A 147 -17.28 20.33 -2.15
N GLU A 148 -18.18 19.37 -2.37
CA GLU A 148 -18.68 18.52 -1.30
C GLU A 148 -17.90 17.22 -1.21
N VAL A 149 -17.37 16.78 -2.36
CA VAL A 149 -16.47 15.64 -2.49
C VAL A 149 -15.40 15.97 -3.52
N THR A 150 -14.15 15.68 -3.20
CA THR A 150 -13.04 15.70 -4.15
C THR A 150 -12.40 14.34 -4.22
N ILE A 151 -12.23 13.81 -5.43
CA ILE A 151 -11.60 12.51 -5.69
C ILE A 151 -10.27 12.75 -6.38
N SER A 152 -9.17 12.23 -5.82
CA SER A 152 -7.87 12.30 -6.50
C SER A 152 -7.83 11.29 -7.64
N THR A 153 -7.40 11.75 -8.80
CA THR A 153 -7.39 10.97 -10.04
C THR A 153 -6.05 11.02 -10.74
N LEU A 154 -5.76 9.98 -11.52
CA LEU A 154 -4.58 9.88 -12.38
C LEU A 154 -5.00 9.31 -13.74
N GLU A 155 -4.40 9.83 -14.82
CA GLU A 155 -4.52 9.20 -16.13
C GLU A 155 -3.73 7.89 -16.16
N VAL A 156 -4.42 6.79 -16.44
CA VAL A 156 -3.80 5.46 -16.56
C VAL A 156 -3.81 5.00 -18.02
N PRO A 157 -2.95 4.03 -18.41
CA PRO A 157 -3.08 3.38 -19.70
C PRO A 157 -4.48 2.74 -19.85
N TRP A 158 -5.11 2.91 -21.01
CA TRP A 158 -6.46 2.38 -21.29
C TRP A 158 -6.64 0.88 -20.98
N LYS A 159 -5.58 0.08 -21.15
CA LYS A 159 -5.56 -1.35 -20.82
C LYS A 159 -5.72 -1.65 -19.32
N GLU A 160 -5.42 -0.69 -18.45
CA GLU A 160 -5.50 -0.83 -16.99
C GLU A 160 -6.76 -0.18 -16.40
N ALA A 161 -7.41 0.72 -17.16
CA ALA A 161 -8.58 1.48 -16.73
C ALA A 161 -9.74 0.61 -16.22
N THR A 162 -9.93 -0.59 -16.78
CA THR A 162 -10.98 -1.55 -16.38
C THR A 162 -10.88 -2.03 -14.92
N ARG A 163 -9.73 -1.81 -14.27
CA ARG A 163 -9.47 -2.23 -12.88
C ARG A 163 -9.84 -1.18 -11.83
N PHE A 164 -10.16 0.03 -12.25
CA PHE A 164 -10.33 1.20 -11.37
C PHE A 164 -11.72 1.82 -11.52
N GLY A 165 -12.07 2.72 -10.60
CA GLY A 165 -13.19 3.64 -10.79
C GLY A 165 -12.82 4.70 -11.81
N ILE A 166 -13.52 4.75 -12.93
CA ILE A 166 -13.25 5.65 -14.06
C ILE A 166 -14.23 6.82 -14.04
N MET A 167 -13.71 7.99 -14.34
CA MET A 167 -14.42 9.25 -14.21
C MET A 167 -14.38 10.04 -15.50
N SER A 168 -15.52 10.64 -15.84
CA SER A 168 -15.61 11.69 -16.86
C SER A 168 -15.84 13.02 -16.16
N VAL A 169 -15.18 14.06 -16.65
CA VAL A 169 -15.21 15.40 -16.08
C VAL A 169 -15.54 16.44 -17.13
N ASP A 170 -16.09 17.58 -16.71
CA ASP A 170 -16.22 18.76 -17.56
C ASP A 170 -14.94 19.63 -17.54
N GLU A 171 -15.00 20.79 -18.17
CA GLU A 171 -13.87 21.74 -18.28
C GLU A 171 -13.39 22.27 -16.93
N ASP A 172 -14.24 22.27 -15.89
CA ASP A 172 -13.94 22.73 -14.54
C ASP A 172 -13.48 21.59 -13.61
N TYR A 173 -13.25 20.40 -14.17
CA TYR A 173 -12.99 19.16 -13.45
C TYR A 173 -14.15 18.68 -12.56
N LYS A 174 -15.37 19.16 -12.79
CA LYS A 174 -16.55 18.63 -12.12
C LYS A 174 -16.88 17.26 -12.69
N ILE A 175 -17.14 16.31 -11.83
CA ILE A 175 -17.40 14.92 -12.19
C ILE A 175 -18.81 14.85 -12.79
N THR A 176 -18.90 14.39 -14.04
CA THR A 176 -20.17 14.23 -14.77
C THR A 176 -20.63 12.79 -14.80
N LYS A 177 -19.68 11.84 -14.70
CA LYS A 177 -19.96 10.41 -14.71
C LYS A 177 -18.91 9.66 -13.90
N PHE A 178 -19.35 8.61 -13.20
CA PHE A 178 -18.50 7.68 -12.48
C PHE A 178 -18.89 6.24 -12.85
N GLN A 179 -17.89 5.40 -13.14
CA GLN A 179 -18.07 3.99 -13.46
C GLN A 179 -17.06 3.15 -12.66
N GLU A 180 -17.52 2.31 -11.73
CA GLU A 180 -16.64 1.40 -11.00
C GLU A 180 -16.28 0.19 -11.89
N LYS A 181 -14.98 0.01 -12.18
CA LYS A 181 -14.43 -1.15 -12.92
C LYS A 181 -15.19 -1.47 -14.21
N PRO A 182 -15.34 -0.50 -15.14
CA PRO A 182 -16.10 -0.72 -16.37
C PRO A 182 -15.39 -1.72 -17.28
N TYR A 183 -16.16 -2.57 -17.97
CA TYR A 183 -15.61 -3.45 -19.02
C TYR A 183 -15.12 -2.64 -20.23
N GLN A 184 -15.83 -1.55 -20.57
CA GLN A 184 -15.47 -0.59 -21.61
C GLN A 184 -15.39 0.81 -20.98
N PRO A 185 -14.18 1.26 -20.60
CA PRO A 185 -14.00 2.58 -20.01
C PRO A 185 -14.27 3.67 -21.05
N GLU A 186 -14.99 4.72 -20.66
CA GLU A 186 -15.25 5.91 -21.51
C GLU A 186 -14.18 7.01 -21.34
N SER A 187 -13.36 6.88 -20.31
CA SER A 187 -12.27 7.77 -19.93
C SER A 187 -11.12 6.92 -19.38
N ASN A 188 -9.92 7.46 -19.30
CA ASN A 188 -8.79 6.83 -18.62
C ASN A 188 -8.40 7.55 -17.33
N LEU A 189 -9.24 8.49 -16.86
CA LEU A 189 -9.07 9.17 -15.59
C LEU A 189 -9.55 8.26 -14.46
N ALA A 190 -8.59 7.62 -13.78
CA ALA A 190 -8.84 6.63 -12.75
C ALA A 190 -8.79 7.23 -11.35
N SER A 191 -9.72 6.84 -10.49
CA SER A 191 -9.70 7.10 -9.05
C SER A 191 -8.52 6.41 -8.39
N MET A 192 -7.80 7.15 -7.56
CA MET A 192 -6.69 6.65 -6.74
C MET A 192 -7.15 6.01 -5.43
N GLY A 193 -8.45 6.03 -5.13
CA GLY A 193 -8.97 5.64 -3.81
C GLY A 193 -8.61 6.64 -2.70
N VAL A 194 -8.45 7.92 -3.06
CA VAL A 194 -8.21 9.04 -2.15
C VAL A 194 -9.36 10.03 -2.32
N TYR A 195 -10.18 10.16 -1.28
CA TYR A 195 -11.41 10.94 -1.30
C TYR A 195 -11.38 11.96 -0.16
N LEU A 196 -11.70 13.21 -0.45
CA LEU A 196 -11.89 14.24 0.55
C LEU A 196 -13.36 14.66 0.57
N PHE A 197 -13.99 14.56 1.73
CA PHE A 197 -15.40 14.90 1.91
C PHE A 197 -15.56 16.04 2.91
N ASN A 198 -16.59 16.86 2.70
CA ASN A 198 -17.22 17.57 3.81
C ASN A 198 -17.83 16.55 4.78
N TRP A 199 -17.53 16.67 6.07
CA TRP A 199 -17.96 15.67 7.06
C TRP A 199 -19.48 15.49 7.11
N SER A 200 -20.23 16.58 7.06
CA SER A 200 -21.70 16.55 7.06
C SER A 200 -22.26 15.74 5.89
N VAL A 201 -21.68 15.89 4.69
CA VAL A 201 -22.08 15.19 3.47
C VAL A 201 -21.75 13.71 3.57
N LEU A 202 -20.53 13.37 4.02
CA LEU A 202 -20.13 11.98 4.20
C LEU A 202 -21.01 11.27 5.23
N LYS A 203 -21.28 11.91 6.37
CA LYS A 203 -22.10 11.33 7.43
C LYS A 203 -23.52 11.02 6.95
N GLU A 204 -24.15 11.96 6.25
CA GLU A 204 -25.46 11.78 5.62
C GLU A 204 -25.43 10.59 4.65
N ALA A 205 -24.45 10.56 3.75
CA ALA A 205 -24.30 9.50 2.76
C ALA A 205 -24.10 8.11 3.37
N LEU A 206 -23.30 8.00 4.44
CA LEU A 206 -23.04 6.73 5.13
C LEU A 206 -24.29 6.19 5.84
N ILE A 207 -25.12 7.07 6.41
CA ILE A 207 -26.38 6.68 7.05
C ILE A 207 -27.40 6.21 6.01
N GLU A 208 -27.51 6.94 4.89
CA GLU A 208 -28.38 6.56 3.77
C GLU A 208 -27.97 5.21 3.17
N ASP A 209 -26.67 5.02 2.92
CA ASP A 209 -26.12 3.78 2.37
C ASP A 209 -26.31 2.56 3.31
N GLU A 210 -26.22 2.73 4.63
CA GLU A 210 -26.48 1.63 5.57
C GLU A 210 -27.95 1.22 5.62
N MET A 211 -28.87 2.16 5.34
CA MET A 211 -30.31 1.88 5.30
C MET A 211 -30.75 1.20 3.99
N ASP A 212 -29.90 1.17 2.98
CA ASP A 212 -30.18 0.51 1.69
C ASP A 212 -29.78 -0.97 1.75
N GLU A 213 -30.79 -1.86 1.71
CA GLU A 213 -30.60 -3.32 1.73
C GLU A 213 -29.96 -3.86 0.44
N ASP A 214 -30.03 -3.12 -0.67
CA ASP A 214 -29.44 -3.50 -1.96
C ASP A 214 -28.00 -2.99 -2.12
N SER A 215 -27.49 -2.20 -1.15
CA SER A 215 -26.13 -1.66 -1.20
C SER A 215 -25.07 -2.73 -0.91
N GLU A 216 -23.94 -2.64 -1.63
CA GLU A 216 -22.72 -3.40 -1.28
C GLU A 216 -21.86 -2.66 -0.24
N HIS A 217 -22.34 -1.50 0.23
CA HIS A 217 -21.70 -0.62 1.19
C HIS A 217 -20.24 -0.26 0.84
N ASP A 218 -19.99 0.03 -0.44
CA ASP A 218 -18.68 0.40 -0.97
C ASP A 218 -18.66 1.83 -1.52
N PHE A 219 -17.54 2.54 -1.34
CA PHE A 219 -17.40 3.91 -1.82
C PHE A 219 -17.56 4.03 -3.34
N GLY A 220 -16.89 3.16 -4.11
CA GLY A 220 -16.90 3.23 -5.56
C GLY A 220 -18.22 2.73 -6.14
N LYS A 221 -18.79 1.67 -5.56
CA LYS A 221 -20.02 1.08 -6.10
C LYS A 221 -21.31 1.81 -5.68
N ASN A 222 -21.35 2.38 -4.48
CA ASN A 222 -22.59 2.90 -3.89
C ASN A 222 -22.49 4.38 -3.54
N VAL A 223 -21.59 4.78 -2.64
CA VAL A 223 -21.58 6.16 -2.08
C VAL A 223 -21.29 7.22 -3.13
N ILE A 224 -20.25 7.06 -3.96
CA ILE A 224 -19.89 8.06 -4.98
C ILE A 224 -20.98 8.16 -6.07
N PRO A 225 -21.47 7.06 -6.66
CA PRO A 225 -22.61 7.11 -7.59
C PRO A 225 -23.87 7.74 -6.99
N MET A 226 -24.21 7.43 -5.73
CA MET A 226 -25.35 8.00 -5.04
C MET A 226 -25.23 9.52 -4.92
N LEU A 227 -24.11 10.02 -4.39
CA LEU A 227 -23.89 11.47 -4.25
C LEU A 227 -23.88 12.20 -5.61
N LEU A 228 -23.34 11.56 -6.65
CA LEU A 228 -23.39 12.10 -8.01
C LEU A 228 -24.84 12.21 -8.53
N ASN A 229 -25.66 11.17 -8.33
CA ASN A 229 -27.07 11.15 -8.73
C ASN A 229 -27.93 12.15 -7.96
N GLN A 230 -27.58 12.45 -6.70
CA GLN A 230 -28.19 13.51 -5.90
C GLN A 230 -27.79 14.93 -6.35
N GLY A 231 -26.88 15.06 -7.32
CA GLY A 231 -26.43 16.34 -7.85
C GLY A 231 -25.44 17.10 -6.94
N ARG A 232 -24.80 16.40 -6.00
CA ARG A 232 -23.80 16.98 -5.09
C ARG A 232 -22.56 17.45 -5.87
N LYS A 233 -21.83 18.41 -5.31
CA LYS A 233 -20.65 19.02 -5.96
C LYS A 233 -19.42 18.10 -5.87
N LEU A 234 -19.30 17.20 -6.84
CA LEU A 234 -18.19 16.24 -6.96
C LEU A 234 -17.12 16.79 -7.94
N TYR A 235 -15.86 16.87 -7.51
CA TYR A 235 -14.74 17.33 -8.34
C TYR A 235 -13.59 16.32 -8.40
N ALA A 236 -12.93 16.22 -9.56
CA ALA A 236 -11.72 15.44 -9.73
C ALA A 236 -10.48 16.31 -9.50
N TYR A 237 -9.58 15.87 -8.63
CA TYR A 237 -8.27 16.48 -8.44
C TYR A 237 -7.23 15.68 -9.24
N SER A 238 -6.68 16.27 -10.30
CA SER A 238 -5.67 15.62 -11.12
C SER A 238 -4.33 15.55 -10.38
N PHE A 239 -4.01 14.38 -9.85
CA PHE A 239 -2.74 14.13 -9.18
C PHE A 239 -1.60 14.05 -10.20
N GLN A 240 -0.50 14.73 -9.88
CA GLN A 240 0.72 14.73 -10.66
C GLN A 240 1.83 14.06 -9.84
N GLY A 241 2.20 12.84 -10.22
CA GLY A 241 3.25 12.10 -9.53
C GLY A 241 3.18 10.60 -9.75
N TYR A 242 4.09 9.89 -9.10
CA TYR A 242 4.11 8.43 -9.11
C TYR A 242 3.00 7.88 -8.21
N TRP A 243 2.20 6.97 -8.75
CA TRP A 243 1.23 6.17 -8.01
C TRP A 243 1.21 4.74 -8.55
N LYS A 244 1.10 3.77 -7.64
CA LYS A 244 0.97 2.36 -8.00
C LYS A 244 0.07 1.58 -7.05
N ASP A 245 -0.92 0.88 -7.59
CA ASP A 245 -1.58 -0.24 -6.92
C ASP A 245 -0.69 -1.49 -7.02
N VAL A 246 -0.04 -1.83 -5.91
CA VAL A 246 0.76 -3.07 -5.77
C VAL A 246 -0.13 -4.28 -5.46
N GLY A 247 -1.14 -4.50 -6.31
CA GLY A 247 -2.17 -5.51 -6.12
C GLY A 247 -1.80 -6.92 -6.58
N THR A 248 -0.73 -7.12 -7.35
CA THR A 248 -0.25 -8.43 -7.85
C THR A 248 1.25 -8.58 -7.62
N ILE A 249 1.75 -9.83 -7.60
CA ILE A 249 3.20 -10.12 -7.49
C ILE A 249 4.01 -9.34 -8.53
N GLU A 250 3.54 -9.28 -9.77
CA GLU A 250 4.21 -8.53 -10.83
C GLU A 250 4.26 -7.04 -10.53
N SER A 251 3.12 -6.41 -10.18
CA SER A 251 3.09 -4.98 -9.86
C SER A 251 3.95 -4.63 -8.64
N TYR A 252 3.97 -5.50 -7.63
CA TYR A 252 4.81 -5.35 -6.44
C TYR A 252 6.29 -5.44 -6.77
N TYR A 253 6.68 -6.45 -7.55
CA TYR A 253 8.06 -6.64 -8.00
C TYR A 253 8.51 -5.45 -8.84
N GLN A 254 7.74 -5.06 -9.86
CA GLN A 254 8.09 -3.93 -10.73
C GLN A 254 8.22 -2.64 -9.92
N ALA A 255 7.24 -2.29 -9.09
CA ALA A 255 7.28 -1.08 -8.27
C ALA A 255 8.48 -1.04 -7.31
N SER A 256 8.85 -2.20 -6.74
CA SER A 256 10.02 -2.30 -5.88
C SER A 256 11.30 -2.13 -6.69
N MET A 257 11.46 -2.86 -7.80
CA MET A 257 12.66 -2.78 -8.64
C MET A 257 12.82 -1.43 -9.35
N GLU A 258 11.71 -0.74 -9.64
CA GLU A 258 11.70 0.64 -10.13
C GLU A 258 12.41 1.59 -9.15
N SER A 259 12.42 1.31 -7.84
CA SER A 259 13.15 2.14 -6.85
C SER A 259 14.68 2.13 -7.02
N LEU A 260 15.24 1.17 -7.77
CA LEU A 260 16.65 1.15 -8.18
C LEU A 260 16.93 2.10 -9.36
N ARG A 261 15.88 2.64 -9.99
CA ARG A 261 15.95 3.51 -11.16
C ARG A 261 15.48 4.92 -10.77
N SER A 262 16.08 5.94 -11.38
CA SER A 262 15.90 7.34 -10.95
C SER A 262 14.75 8.10 -11.61
N GLN A 263 14.15 7.62 -12.71
CA GLN A 263 13.22 8.43 -13.53
C GLN A 263 11.74 8.01 -13.47
N GLU A 264 11.41 6.78 -13.09
CA GLU A 264 10.04 6.23 -13.22
C GLU A 264 9.47 5.67 -11.91
N SER A 265 10.02 6.07 -10.76
CA SER A 265 9.72 5.44 -9.47
C SER A 265 9.32 6.42 -8.38
N VAL A 266 8.77 5.90 -7.28
CA VAL A 266 8.66 6.67 -6.05
C VAL A 266 10.07 7.02 -5.56
N ASN A 267 10.42 8.30 -5.59
CA ASN A 267 11.76 8.74 -5.19
C ASN A 267 11.97 8.55 -3.68
N LEU A 268 12.56 7.43 -3.26
CA LEU A 268 12.81 7.13 -1.84
C LEU A 268 13.91 8.01 -1.21
N PHE A 269 14.65 8.77 -2.03
CA PHE A 269 15.82 9.56 -1.63
C PHE A 269 15.55 11.06 -1.55
N ASP A 270 14.29 11.47 -1.71
CA ASP A 270 13.88 12.87 -1.55
C ASP A 270 14.00 13.31 -0.07
N PRO A 271 14.90 14.25 0.27
CA PRO A 271 15.09 14.71 1.64
C PRO A 271 13.94 15.61 2.14
N GLU A 272 13.21 16.26 1.24
CA GLU A 272 12.13 17.19 1.60
C GLU A 272 10.83 16.42 1.90
N PHE A 273 10.55 15.35 1.16
CA PHE A 273 9.41 14.46 1.38
C PHE A 273 9.87 13.04 1.71
N ARG A 274 10.40 12.84 2.92
CA ARG A 274 10.90 11.54 3.38
C ARG A 274 9.75 10.60 3.72
N ILE A 275 9.86 9.32 3.33
CA ILE A 275 8.96 8.29 3.88
C ILE A 275 9.41 7.99 5.31
N LEU A 276 8.53 8.25 6.25
CA LEU A 276 8.69 7.93 7.67
C LEU A 276 8.29 6.47 7.89
N SER A 277 9.01 5.78 8.75
CA SER A 277 8.76 4.37 9.09
C SER A 277 9.37 4.05 10.44
N ASN A 278 8.99 2.92 11.02
CA ASN A 278 9.72 2.40 12.16
C ASN A 278 11.20 2.23 11.81
N ASP A 279 12.08 2.66 12.71
CA ASP A 279 13.51 2.42 12.59
C ASP A 279 13.88 1.14 13.36
N THR A 280 14.65 0.28 12.71
CA THR A 280 15.17 -0.93 13.36
C THR A 280 16.64 -0.68 13.63
N VAL A 281 17.00 -0.52 14.91
CA VAL A 281 18.39 -0.36 15.31
C VAL A 281 19.15 -1.64 14.99
N GLN A 282 19.96 -1.58 13.93
CA GLN A 282 20.80 -2.67 13.45
C GLN A 282 22.23 -2.16 13.28
N THR A 283 23.19 -3.08 13.20
CA THR A 283 24.57 -2.74 12.84
C THR A 283 24.62 -2.17 11.41
N PRO A 284 25.70 -1.44 11.06
CA PRO A 284 26.01 -1.20 9.66
C PRO A 284 26.03 -2.49 8.86
N HIS A 285 25.73 -2.41 7.56
CA HIS A 285 25.91 -3.57 6.69
C HIS A 285 27.42 -3.87 6.56
N TYR A 286 27.74 -5.15 6.41
CA TYR A 286 29.11 -5.63 6.17
C TYR A 286 29.23 -6.21 4.77
N VAL A 287 30.24 -5.75 4.02
CA VAL A 287 30.58 -6.26 2.69
C VAL A 287 31.91 -6.99 2.80
N GLY A 288 31.90 -8.29 2.49
CA GLY A 288 33.08 -9.15 2.55
C GLY A 288 34.12 -8.82 1.49
N VAL A 289 35.34 -9.34 1.66
CA VAL A 289 36.50 -9.04 0.79
C VAL A 289 36.24 -9.35 -0.68
N ASP A 290 35.55 -10.46 -0.95
CA ASP A 290 35.26 -10.93 -2.31
C ASP A 290 33.84 -10.56 -2.81
N ALA A 291 33.08 -9.82 -1.99
CA ALA A 291 31.71 -9.45 -2.32
C ALA A 291 31.67 -8.39 -3.42
N LYS A 292 30.64 -8.44 -4.27
CA LYS A 292 30.42 -7.46 -5.34
C LYS A 292 28.97 -7.00 -5.32
N ILE A 293 28.78 -5.68 -5.32
CA ILE A 293 27.46 -5.07 -5.26
C ILE A 293 27.32 -4.09 -6.42
N GLU A 294 26.30 -4.27 -7.24
CA GLU A 294 26.01 -3.43 -8.41
C GLU A 294 24.53 -3.05 -8.44
N ASN A 295 24.23 -1.77 -8.66
CA ASN A 295 22.87 -1.24 -8.81
C ASN A 295 21.86 -1.80 -7.79
N SER A 296 22.16 -1.74 -6.49
CA SER A 296 21.38 -2.44 -5.47
C SER A 296 21.15 -1.59 -4.22
N LEU A 297 20.02 -1.79 -3.54
CA LEU A 297 19.78 -1.24 -2.20
C LEU A 297 20.17 -2.27 -1.15
N ILE A 298 21.02 -1.88 -0.20
CA ILE A 298 21.49 -2.73 0.88
C ILE A 298 21.16 -2.06 2.21
N CYS A 299 20.18 -2.61 2.92
CA CYS A 299 19.76 -2.07 4.21
C CYS A 299 20.73 -2.46 5.35
N ASN A 300 20.53 -1.84 6.51
CA ASN A 300 21.30 -2.10 7.72
C ASN A 300 21.20 -3.57 8.20
N GLY A 301 22.22 -4.03 8.92
CA GLY A 301 22.31 -5.41 9.40
C GLY A 301 22.63 -6.45 8.32
N CYS A 302 22.72 -6.07 7.04
CA CYS A 302 23.06 -7.03 5.98
C CYS A 302 24.51 -7.51 6.10
N ILE A 303 24.74 -8.79 5.82
CA ILE A 303 26.07 -9.38 5.65
C ILE A 303 26.15 -9.93 4.23
N VAL A 304 26.99 -9.34 3.38
CA VAL A 304 27.12 -9.71 1.97
C VAL A 304 28.53 -10.25 1.73
N LEU A 305 28.64 -11.56 1.51
CA LEU A 305 29.88 -12.26 1.16
C LEU A 305 29.90 -12.73 -0.31
N GLY A 306 28.74 -12.71 -0.98
CA GLY A 306 28.57 -13.09 -2.38
C GLY A 306 28.43 -11.90 -3.33
N LYS A 307 27.83 -12.15 -4.51
CA LYS A 307 27.52 -11.12 -5.51
C LYS A 307 26.05 -10.73 -5.45
N VAL A 308 25.79 -9.44 -5.55
CA VAL A 308 24.43 -8.86 -5.57
C VAL A 308 24.37 -7.85 -6.71
N SER A 309 23.45 -8.05 -7.64
CA SER A 309 23.29 -7.16 -8.79
C SER A 309 21.82 -6.85 -9.03
N ASN A 310 21.50 -5.57 -9.30
CA ASN A 310 20.14 -5.12 -9.56
C ASN A 310 19.12 -5.72 -8.57
N SER A 311 19.35 -5.56 -7.26
CA SER A 311 18.57 -6.24 -6.23
C SER A 311 18.35 -5.36 -4.99
N ILE A 312 17.37 -5.72 -4.18
CA ILE A 312 17.04 -5.03 -2.93
C ILE A 312 17.18 -6.02 -1.78
N LEU A 313 18.10 -5.74 -0.86
CA LEU A 313 18.28 -6.51 0.37
C LEU A 313 17.73 -5.70 1.55
N ALA A 314 16.67 -6.21 2.15
CA ALA A 314 16.04 -5.65 3.33
C ALA A 314 16.89 -5.85 4.59
N PRO A 315 16.55 -5.23 5.73
CA PRO A 315 17.37 -5.30 6.93
C PRO A 315 17.69 -6.72 7.40
N GLY A 316 18.94 -6.94 7.84
CA GLY A 316 19.38 -8.20 8.44
C GLY A 316 19.54 -9.37 7.48
N VAL A 317 19.55 -9.14 6.17
CA VAL A 317 19.73 -10.20 5.16
C VAL A 317 21.17 -10.72 5.14
N TYR A 318 21.34 -12.04 5.02
CA TYR A 318 22.64 -12.69 4.87
C TYR A 318 22.79 -13.30 3.47
N VAL A 319 23.92 -13.02 2.81
CA VAL A 319 24.28 -13.57 1.50
C VAL A 319 25.66 -14.25 1.61
N GLY A 320 25.68 -15.58 1.53
CA GLY A 320 26.86 -16.41 1.73
C GLY A 320 27.88 -16.35 0.60
N GLU A 321 29.08 -16.89 0.85
CA GLU A 321 30.17 -16.92 -0.13
C GLU A 321 29.79 -17.68 -1.41
N ALA A 322 30.39 -17.27 -2.53
CA ALA A 322 30.15 -17.87 -3.85
C ALA A 322 28.67 -17.93 -4.28
N SER A 323 27.78 -17.17 -3.62
CA SER A 323 26.40 -17.00 -4.04
C SER A 323 26.24 -15.78 -4.96
N GLU A 324 25.16 -15.79 -5.74
CA GLU A 324 24.80 -14.70 -6.64
C GLU A 324 23.30 -14.42 -6.55
N VAL A 325 22.94 -13.17 -6.25
CA VAL A 325 21.57 -12.67 -6.17
C VAL A 325 21.39 -11.60 -7.24
N LYS A 326 20.46 -11.81 -8.15
CA LYS A 326 20.25 -10.97 -9.33
C LYS A 326 18.79 -10.68 -9.57
N ASP A 327 18.46 -9.44 -9.92
CA ASP A 327 17.08 -9.05 -10.26
C ASP A 327 16.10 -9.48 -9.15
N SER A 328 16.46 -9.30 -7.88
CA SER A 328 15.76 -9.97 -6.77
C SER A 328 15.45 -9.04 -5.61
N ILE A 329 14.36 -9.37 -4.90
CA ILE A 329 13.94 -8.70 -3.67
C ILE A 329 14.07 -9.71 -2.55
N VAL A 330 14.90 -9.40 -1.55
CA VAL A 330 15.13 -10.27 -0.40
C VAL A 330 14.61 -9.56 0.84
N LEU A 331 13.53 -10.10 1.41
CA LEU A 331 12.79 -9.50 2.54
C LEU A 331 13.52 -9.69 3.88
N PRO A 332 13.11 -8.94 4.93
CA PRO A 332 13.87 -8.87 6.18
C PRO A 332 14.30 -10.22 6.77
N HIS A 333 15.55 -10.28 7.23
CA HIS A 333 16.14 -11.44 7.91
C HIS A 333 16.19 -12.75 7.12
N ALA A 334 16.03 -12.72 5.80
CA ALA A 334 16.27 -13.91 4.99
C ALA A 334 17.77 -14.27 4.95
N LYS A 335 18.05 -15.57 4.91
CA LYS A 335 19.40 -16.12 4.88
C LYS A 335 19.61 -16.93 3.60
N ILE A 336 20.62 -16.56 2.83
CA ILE A 336 21.04 -17.25 1.62
C ILE A 336 22.42 -17.85 1.88
N ASP A 337 22.49 -19.17 1.96
CA ASP A 337 23.74 -19.89 2.21
C ASP A 337 24.65 -19.91 0.96
N ALA A 338 25.87 -20.43 1.15
CA ALA A 338 26.92 -20.42 0.15
C ALA A 338 26.57 -21.21 -1.13
N ASN A 339 27.21 -20.84 -2.25
CA ASN A 339 27.08 -21.51 -3.54
C ASN A 339 25.66 -21.54 -4.13
N THR A 340 24.81 -20.58 -3.77
CA THR A 340 23.42 -20.48 -4.23
C THR A 340 23.27 -19.41 -5.31
N TYR A 341 22.46 -19.67 -6.34
CA TYR A 341 22.14 -18.71 -7.40
C TYR A 341 20.65 -18.38 -7.37
N ILE A 342 20.33 -17.09 -7.27
CA ILE A 342 18.96 -16.56 -7.25
C ILE A 342 18.82 -15.48 -8.33
N GLU A 343 17.85 -15.65 -9.22
CA GLU A 343 17.52 -14.69 -10.26
C GLU A 343 16.01 -14.46 -10.35
N LYS A 344 15.58 -13.20 -10.43
CA LYS A 344 14.18 -12.81 -10.67
C LYS A 344 13.21 -13.43 -9.65
N ALA A 345 13.52 -13.24 -8.38
CA ALA A 345 12.77 -13.83 -7.27
C ALA A 345 12.48 -12.83 -6.14
N ILE A 346 11.39 -13.10 -5.42
CA ILE A 346 11.06 -12.48 -4.14
C ILE A 346 11.27 -13.55 -3.06
N ILE A 347 12.20 -13.31 -2.14
CA ILE A 347 12.50 -14.20 -1.02
C ILE A 347 11.83 -13.63 0.23
N GLY A 348 10.94 -14.41 0.85
CA GLY A 348 10.13 -14.04 2.01
C GLY A 348 10.91 -13.65 3.27
N GLU A 349 10.21 -13.08 4.24
CA GLU A 349 10.77 -12.70 5.54
C GLU A 349 11.24 -13.93 6.31
N LYS A 350 12.45 -13.88 6.89
CA LYS A 350 13.03 -14.96 7.70
C LYS A 350 13.07 -16.32 6.97
N THR A 351 13.14 -16.30 5.65
CA THR A 351 13.31 -17.50 4.83
C THR A 351 14.77 -17.94 4.84
N GLU A 352 15.01 -19.25 4.90
CA GLU A 352 16.35 -19.84 4.80
C GLU A 352 16.50 -20.59 3.47
N ILE A 353 17.40 -20.12 2.61
CA ILE A 353 17.81 -20.79 1.38
C ILE A 353 19.13 -21.49 1.66
N GLN A 354 19.11 -22.83 1.75
CA GLN A 354 20.31 -23.62 2.02
C GLN A 354 21.28 -23.62 0.82
N SER A 355 22.46 -24.19 1.03
CA SER A 355 23.56 -24.13 0.05
C SER A 355 23.20 -24.81 -1.27
N HIS A 356 23.90 -24.45 -2.35
CA HIS A 356 23.78 -25.10 -3.67
C HIS A 356 22.38 -25.02 -4.31
N CYS A 357 21.54 -24.07 -3.91
CA CYS A 357 20.23 -23.89 -4.52
C CYS A 357 20.32 -23.13 -5.85
N LEU A 358 19.42 -23.44 -6.79
CA LEU A 358 19.28 -22.75 -8.06
C LEU A 358 17.84 -22.27 -8.23
N ILE A 359 17.62 -20.97 -8.04
CA ILE A 359 16.31 -20.32 -8.20
C ILE A 359 16.43 -19.38 -9.38
N ARG A 360 15.80 -19.72 -10.51
CA ARG A 360 15.83 -18.86 -11.69
C ARG A 360 14.65 -19.11 -12.62
N PRO A 361 14.32 -18.17 -13.51
CA PRO A 361 13.36 -18.43 -14.56
C PRO A 361 13.89 -19.47 -15.57
N VAL A 362 13.05 -20.41 -16.00
CA VAL A 362 13.35 -21.38 -17.06
C VAL A 362 12.24 -21.34 -18.12
N GLY A 363 12.59 -21.16 -19.40
CA GLY A 363 11.66 -21.20 -20.55
C GLY A 363 11.17 -19.86 -21.11
N LYS A 364 10.45 -19.89 -22.24
CA LYS A 364 9.73 -18.72 -22.81
C LYS A 364 8.45 -18.50 -21.99
N TYR A 365 8.41 -17.38 -21.26
CA TYR A 365 7.41 -17.04 -20.24
C TYR A 365 5.95 -17.31 -20.66
N SER A 366 5.32 -18.31 -20.04
CA SER A 366 3.87 -18.56 -20.07
C SER A 366 3.27 -18.71 -18.66
N SER A 367 3.91 -18.15 -17.62
CA SER A 367 3.44 -18.27 -16.23
C SER A 367 2.67 -17.04 -15.76
N ALA A 368 1.78 -17.23 -14.77
CA ALA A 368 0.85 -16.23 -14.22
C ALA A 368 1.50 -15.00 -13.56
N HIS A 369 2.83 -14.96 -13.40
CA HIS A 369 3.57 -13.92 -12.70
C HIS A 369 4.80 -13.42 -13.49
N SER A 370 4.74 -13.47 -14.83
CA SER A 370 5.83 -12.98 -15.70
C SER A 370 7.21 -13.60 -15.39
N GLY A 371 7.20 -14.83 -14.88
CA GLY A 371 8.38 -15.61 -14.49
C GLY A 371 9.07 -15.20 -13.18
N ILE A 372 8.41 -14.44 -12.32
CA ILE A 372 8.91 -14.13 -10.97
C ILE A 372 8.66 -15.33 -10.05
N THR A 373 9.70 -15.81 -9.36
CA THR A 373 9.59 -16.86 -8.34
C THR A 373 9.37 -16.22 -6.96
N VAL A 374 8.45 -16.77 -6.16
CA VAL A 374 8.16 -16.23 -4.81
C VAL A 374 8.30 -17.33 -3.78
N VAL A 375 9.24 -17.15 -2.85
CA VAL A 375 9.44 -18.02 -1.70
C VAL A 375 8.72 -17.40 -0.50
N GLN A 376 7.93 -18.20 0.22
CA GLN A 376 7.11 -17.71 1.33
C GLN A 376 7.97 -17.33 2.54
N ASP A 377 7.48 -16.38 3.34
CA ASP A 377 8.01 -16.08 4.68
C ASP A 377 8.15 -17.34 5.55
N HIS A 378 9.23 -17.40 6.31
CA HIS A 378 9.60 -18.48 7.24
C HIS A 378 9.83 -19.85 6.59
N ASP A 379 9.91 -19.93 5.27
CA ASP A 379 10.17 -21.18 4.57
C ASP A 379 11.65 -21.58 4.65
N ILE A 380 11.92 -22.88 4.51
CA ILE A 380 13.28 -23.45 4.44
C ILE A 380 13.40 -24.17 3.11
N VAL A 381 14.17 -23.61 2.18
CA VAL A 381 14.47 -24.24 0.89
C VAL A 381 15.67 -25.17 1.07
N PRO A 382 15.49 -26.51 0.95
CA PRO A 382 16.55 -27.47 1.25
C PRO A 382 17.74 -27.39 0.29
N GLN A 383 18.90 -27.85 0.76
CA GLN A 383 20.15 -27.85 0.02
C GLN A 383 20.00 -28.51 -1.36
N GLY A 384 20.55 -27.90 -2.40
CA GLY A 384 20.52 -28.44 -3.76
C GLY A 384 19.17 -28.31 -4.49
N THR A 385 18.18 -27.63 -3.89
CA THR A 385 16.88 -27.44 -4.52
C THR A 385 16.99 -26.58 -5.79
N VAL A 386 16.29 -26.99 -6.85
CA VAL A 386 16.10 -26.21 -8.08
C VAL A 386 14.65 -25.74 -8.12
N LEU A 387 14.44 -24.42 -8.13
CA LEU A 387 13.11 -23.81 -8.26
C LEU A 387 13.02 -23.08 -9.61
N GLU A 388 12.09 -23.54 -10.44
CA GLU A 388 11.79 -22.93 -11.75
C GLU A 388 10.70 -21.84 -11.66
N ALA A 389 10.62 -21.00 -12.70
CA ALA A 389 9.78 -19.81 -12.76
C ALA A 389 8.31 -20.07 -12.35
N GLY A 390 7.77 -19.22 -11.48
CA GLY A 390 6.36 -19.31 -11.06
C GLY A 390 6.06 -20.47 -10.11
N GLY A 391 7.08 -21.15 -9.60
CA GLY A 391 6.96 -22.02 -8.43
C GLY A 391 6.57 -21.19 -7.21
N LEU A 392 5.28 -20.94 -7.03
CA LEU A 392 4.73 -20.60 -5.73
C LEU A 392 5.02 -21.79 -4.82
N CYS A 393 5.82 -21.59 -3.76
CA CYS A 393 5.92 -22.61 -2.72
C CYS A 393 4.52 -22.99 -2.20
N ARG A 394 4.35 -24.29 -1.95
CA ARG A 394 3.08 -25.03 -1.77
C ARG A 394 2.17 -24.53 -0.64
#